data_AF-A0A3M1Y227-F1
#
_entry.id   AF-A0A3M1Y227-F1
#
_cell.length_a   1.000
_cell.length_b   1.000
_cell.length_c   1.000
_cell.angle_alpha   90.00
_cell.angle_beta   90.00
_cell.angle_gamma   90.00
#
_symmetry.space_group_name_H-M   'P 1'
#
loop_
_entity.id
_entity.type
_entity.pdbx_description
1 polymer ?
#
loop_
_entity_poly.entity_id
_entity_poly.type
_entity_poly.pdbx_seq_one_letter_code
_entity_poly.pdbx_strand_id
1 'polypeptide(L)'
;MRILKVAITGFFILILHTYTMATENKISPQTQACIGCHQMYTPGIVKDWLSSRHSMTTPAEAVKKPALERRISVEQPPEGLSEYVVGCYECHSQ
;
A
#
# COMPACT_ATOMS: atom_id res chain seq x y z
N MET A 1 39.39 -16.40 -19.78
CA MET A 1 38.37 -15.40 -20.20
C MET A 1 36.92 -15.89 -20.17
N ARG A 2 36.61 -17.17 -20.44
CA ARG A 2 35.23 -17.71 -20.31
C ARG A 2 34.74 -17.78 -18.85
N ILE A 3 35.60 -18.21 -17.94
CA ILE A 3 35.29 -18.39 -16.51
C ILE A 3 35.03 -17.03 -15.81
N LEU A 4 35.79 -15.98 -16.20
CA LEU A 4 35.61 -14.63 -15.69
C LEU A 4 34.28 -13.99 -16.15
N LYS A 5 33.84 -14.28 -17.39
CA LYS A 5 32.52 -13.85 -17.89
C LYS A 5 31.38 -14.54 -17.13
N VAL A 6 31.48 -15.85 -16.87
CA VAL A 6 30.47 -16.60 -16.11
C VAL A 6 30.35 -16.09 -14.66
N ALA A 7 31.46 -15.73 -14.03
CA ALA A 7 31.46 -15.15 -12.69
C ALA A 7 30.81 -13.75 -12.65
N ILE A 8 31.08 -12.90 -13.64
CA ILE A 8 30.50 -11.55 -13.73
C ILE A 8 28.99 -11.61 -14.04
N THR A 9 28.56 -12.48 -14.94
CA THR A 9 27.13 -12.66 -15.25
C THR A 9 26.37 -13.32 -14.08
N GLY A 10 27.00 -14.25 -13.36
CA GLY A 10 26.41 -14.91 -12.18
C GLY A 10 26.25 -13.97 -10.98
N PHE A 11 27.19 -13.04 -10.77
CA PHE A 11 27.10 -12.03 -9.70
C PHE A 11 26.00 -10.99 -9.97
N PHE A 12 25.77 -10.63 -11.23
CA PHE A 12 24.67 -9.72 -11.63
C PHE A 12 23.28 -10.33 -11.40
N ILE A 13 23.13 -11.66 -11.57
CA ILE A 13 21.86 -12.38 -11.32
C ILE A 13 21.56 -12.46 -9.81
N LEU A 14 22.59 -12.55 -8.97
CA LEU A 14 22.42 -12.62 -7.51
C LEU A 14 21.94 -11.28 -6.91
N ILE A 15 22.38 -10.15 -7.49
CA ILE A 15 22.02 -8.80 -7.04
C ILE A 15 20.56 -8.44 -7.41
N LEU A 16 20.01 -9.02 -8.47
CA LEU A 16 18.61 -8.77 -8.88
C LEU A 16 17.56 -9.45 -7.98
N HIS A 17 17.92 -10.49 -7.24
CA HIS A 17 16.98 -11.23 -6.37
C HIS A 17 16.72 -10.55 -5.01
N THR A 18 17.51 -9.55 -4.62
CA THR A 18 17.42 -8.91 -3.29
C THR A 18 16.65 -7.60 -3.27
N TYR A 19 16.12 -7.13 -4.41
CA TYR A 19 15.30 -5.90 -4.49
C TYR A 19 13.80 -6.15 -4.37
N THR A 20 13.37 -7.17 -3.63
CA THR A 20 11.99 -7.21 -3.14
C THR A 20 11.85 -6.17 -2.03
N MET A 21 11.65 -4.90 -2.42
CA MET A 21 11.12 -3.88 -1.51
C MET A 21 9.85 -4.46 -0.89
N ALA A 22 9.90 -4.77 0.40
CA ALA A 22 8.74 -5.19 1.15
C ALA A 22 7.71 -4.06 1.05
N THR A 23 6.64 -4.27 0.28
CA THR A 23 5.48 -3.39 0.32
C THR A 23 4.89 -3.52 1.71
N GLU A 24 5.20 -2.56 2.58
CA GLU A 24 4.59 -2.44 3.90
C GLU A 24 3.07 -2.51 3.70
N ASN A 25 2.40 -3.48 4.35
CA ASN A 25 0.97 -3.64 4.21
C ASN A 25 0.29 -2.50 4.98
N LYS A 26 -0.11 -1.46 4.24
CA LYS A 26 -0.76 -0.26 4.78
C LYS A 26 -2.24 -0.47 5.09
N ILE A 27 -2.77 -1.68 4.94
CA ILE A 27 -4.16 -2.00 5.31
C ILE A 27 -4.19 -2.35 6.80
N SER A 28 -5.07 -1.72 7.57
CA SER A 28 -5.21 -2.03 8.99
C SER A 28 -5.67 -3.46 9.22
N PRO A 29 -5.31 -4.10 10.34
CA PRO A 29 -5.83 -5.42 10.71
C PRO A 29 -7.37 -5.49 10.70
N GLN A 30 -8.03 -4.40 11.09
CA GLN A 30 -9.48 -4.29 11.14
C GLN A 30 -10.07 -4.28 9.72
N THR A 31 -9.54 -3.47 8.81
CA THR A 31 -9.97 -3.50 7.39
C THR A 31 -9.66 -4.85 6.75
N GLN A 32 -8.56 -5.51 7.09
CA GLN A 32 -8.28 -6.87 6.61
C GLN A 32 -9.37 -7.87 7.04
N ALA A 33 -9.87 -7.77 8.28
CA ALA A 33 -10.99 -8.58 8.75
C ALA A 33 -12.30 -8.27 7.99
N CYS A 34 -12.57 -6.99 7.72
CA CYS A 34 -13.71 -6.59 6.88
C CYS A 34 -13.63 -7.23 5.50
N ILE A 35 -12.49 -7.10 4.81
CA ILE A 35 -12.27 -7.64 3.46
C ILE A 35 -12.42 -9.16 3.44
N GLY A 36 -11.92 -9.86 4.47
CA GLY A 36 -11.99 -11.31 4.58
C GLY A 36 -13.40 -11.87 4.39
N CYS A 37 -14.40 -11.17 4.93
CA CYS A 37 -15.81 -11.50 4.77
C CYS A 37 -16.41 -10.83 3.52
N HIS A 38 -16.20 -9.53 3.35
CA HIS A 38 -16.87 -8.74 2.30
C HIS A 38 -16.44 -9.09 0.88
N GLN A 39 -15.27 -9.71 0.68
CA GLN A 39 -14.89 -10.23 -0.64
C GLN A 39 -15.83 -11.33 -1.12
N MET A 40 -16.46 -12.07 -0.21
CA MET A 40 -17.40 -13.15 -0.52
C MET A 40 -18.83 -12.62 -0.73
N TYR A 41 -19.29 -11.75 0.17
CA TYR A 41 -20.69 -11.31 0.19
C TYR A 41 -20.96 -10.04 -0.63
N THR A 42 -19.97 -9.15 -0.76
CA THR A 42 -20.08 -7.90 -1.51
C THR A 42 -18.83 -7.65 -2.38
N PRO A 43 -18.49 -8.57 -3.29
CA PRO A 43 -17.23 -8.52 -4.06
C PRO A 43 -17.06 -7.23 -4.86
N GLY A 44 -18.15 -6.65 -5.37
CA GLY A 44 -18.11 -5.37 -6.09
C GLY A 44 -17.59 -4.22 -5.23
N ILE A 45 -18.02 -4.13 -3.97
CA ILE A 45 -17.58 -3.07 -3.05
C ILE A 45 -16.08 -3.20 -2.76
N VAL A 46 -15.61 -4.42 -2.50
CA VAL A 46 -14.18 -4.67 -2.27
C VAL A 46 -13.36 -4.32 -3.51
N LYS A 47 -13.84 -4.70 -4.70
CA LYS A 47 -13.17 -4.39 -5.97
C LYS A 47 -13.10 -2.88 -6.24
N ASP A 48 -14.20 -2.17 -6.04
CA ASP A 48 -14.27 -0.73 -6.23
C ASP A 48 -13.31 -0.02 -5.27
N TRP A 49 -13.31 -0.43 -3.99
CA TRP A 49 -12.35 0.07 -3.00
C TRP A 49 -10.91 -0.20 -3.42
N LEU A 50 -10.57 -1.43 -3.83
CA LEU A 50 -9.22 -1.79 -4.29
C LEU A 50 -8.73 -0.89 -5.44
N SER A 51 -9.63 -0.43 -6.32
CA SER A 51 -9.31 0.48 -7.43
C SER A 51 -9.25 1.97 -7.06
N SER A 52 -9.65 2.33 -5.84
CA SER A 52 -9.76 3.72 -5.41
C SER A 52 -8.42 4.30 -4.93
N ARG A 53 -8.34 5.63 -4.80
CA ARG A 53 -7.19 6.26 -4.10
C ARG A 53 -7.14 5.89 -2.61
N HIS A 54 -8.30 5.62 -2.01
CA HIS A 54 -8.42 5.30 -0.60
C HIS A 54 -7.74 3.98 -0.23
N SER A 55 -7.58 3.02 -1.16
CA SER A 55 -6.82 1.78 -0.92
C SER A 55 -5.31 1.89 -1.17
N MET A 56 -4.85 3.01 -1.75
CA MET A 56 -3.48 3.12 -2.30
C MET A 56 -2.59 4.14 -1.60
N THR A 57 -3.17 5.13 -0.91
CA THR A 57 -2.42 6.24 -0.31
C THR A 57 -2.93 6.48 1.10
N THR A 58 -2.02 6.49 2.08
CA THR A 58 -2.38 6.85 3.47
C THR A 58 -2.52 8.37 3.60
N PRO A 59 -3.26 8.87 4.61
CA PRO A 59 -3.28 10.30 4.91
C PRO A 59 -1.88 10.89 5.13
N ALA A 60 -0.96 10.16 5.80
CA ALA A 60 0.41 10.62 6.01
C ALA A 60 1.22 10.75 4.71
N GLU A 61 0.94 9.92 3.71
CA GLU A 61 1.54 10.05 2.38
C GLU A 61 0.90 11.18 1.57
N ALA A 62 -0.41 11.33 1.69
CA ALA A 62 -1.15 12.37 0.99
C ALA A 62 -0.70 13.77 1.44
N VAL A 63 -0.54 14.04 2.73
CA VAL A 63 -0.15 15.38 3.23
C VAL A 63 1.23 15.84 2.74
N LYS A 64 2.11 14.91 2.36
CA LYS A 64 3.44 15.19 1.82
C LYS A 64 3.41 15.67 0.36
N LYS A 65 2.28 15.52 -0.34
CA LYS A 65 2.13 15.93 -1.75
C LYS A 65 1.83 17.44 -1.86
N PRO A 66 2.12 18.07 -3.02
CA PRO A 66 1.70 19.44 -3.29
C PRO A 66 0.20 19.67 -3.06
N ALA A 67 -0.18 20.91 -2.74
CA ALA A 67 -1.54 21.24 -2.27
C ALA A 67 -2.68 20.74 -3.18
N LEU A 68 -2.52 20.81 -4.51
CA LEU A 68 -3.52 20.33 -5.46
C LEU A 68 -3.50 18.80 -5.65
N GLU A 69 -2.36 18.16 -5.40
CA GLU A 69 -2.16 16.72 -5.58
C GLU A 69 -2.51 15.90 -4.34
N ARG A 70 -2.36 16.47 -3.14
CA ARG A 70 -2.63 15.77 -1.87
C ARG A 70 -4.08 15.32 -1.73
N ARG A 71 -5.03 16.03 -2.36
CA ARG A 71 -6.46 15.68 -2.40
C ARG A 71 -7.11 15.52 -1.00
N ILE A 72 -6.47 16.08 0.01
CA ILE A 72 -6.95 16.21 1.38
C ILE A 72 -6.69 17.63 1.87
N SER A 73 -7.55 18.14 2.75
CA SER A 73 -7.45 19.50 3.30
C SER A 73 -6.72 19.53 4.65
N VAL A 74 -6.67 18.41 5.36
CA VAL A 74 -6.03 18.31 6.66
C VAL A 74 -4.51 18.50 6.54
N GLU A 75 -3.93 19.20 7.50
CA GLU A 75 -2.48 19.38 7.61
C GLU A 75 -1.83 18.27 8.44
N GLN A 76 -2.51 17.83 9.49
CA GLN A 76 -2.07 16.78 10.41
C GLN A 76 -3.17 15.72 10.54
N PRO A 77 -3.03 14.54 9.92
CA PRO A 77 -4.02 13.47 10.05
C PRO A 77 -4.13 12.98 11.51
N PRO A 78 -5.33 12.56 11.97
CA PRO A 78 -5.51 12.02 13.32
C PRO A 78 -4.59 10.83 13.60
N GLU A 79 -4.18 10.70 14.86
CA GLU A 79 -3.44 9.53 15.35
C GLU A 79 -4.24 8.24 15.10
N GLY A 80 -3.56 7.16 14.71
CA GLY A 80 -4.20 5.89 14.36
C GLY A 80 -4.82 5.81 12.96
N LEU A 81 -4.97 6.95 12.25
CA LEU A 81 -5.44 6.98 10.85
C LEU A 81 -4.35 7.38 9.85
N SER A 82 -3.24 7.94 10.32
CA SER A 82 -2.16 8.43 9.48
C SER A 82 -1.39 7.32 8.75
N GLU A 83 -1.23 6.17 9.42
CA GLU A 83 -0.37 5.06 8.99
C GLU A 83 -1.08 4.05 8.07
N TYR A 84 -2.41 4.03 8.10
CA TYR A 84 -3.22 3.11 7.29
C TYR A 84 -3.82 3.80 6.07
N VAL A 85 -4.07 3.02 5.03
CA VAL A 85 -4.95 3.44 3.93
C VAL A 85 -6.38 3.57 4.44
N VAL A 86 -7.20 4.36 3.76
CA VAL A 86 -8.59 4.59 4.15
C VAL A 86 -9.42 3.37 3.74
N GLY A 87 -9.47 2.38 4.63
CA GLY A 87 -10.20 1.13 4.46
C GLY A 87 -11.64 1.19 4.96
N CYS A 88 -12.25 0.01 5.04
CA CYS A 88 -13.62 -0.14 5.53
C CYS A 88 -13.73 0.37 6.98
N TYR A 89 -12.79 -0.05 7.84
CA TYR A 89 -12.80 0.29 9.26
C TYR A 89 -12.55 1.79 9.48
N GLU A 90 -11.57 2.36 8.76
CA GLU A 90 -11.16 3.77 8.88
C GLU A 90 -12.29 4.76 8.52
N CYS A 91 -13.33 4.31 7.78
CA CYS A 91 -14.51 5.13 7.49
C CYS A 91 -15.74 4.75 8.31
N HIS A 92 -15.96 3.48 8.62
CA HIS A 92 -17.24 3.01 9.16
C HIS A 92 -17.25 2.74 10.67
N SER A 93 -16.12 2.86 11.36
CA SER A 93 -15.99 2.48 12.78
C SER A 93 -15.09 3.42 13.62
N GLN A 94 -14.81 4.62 13.13
CA GLN A 94 -13.96 5.63 13.80
C GLN A 94 -14.76 6.62 14.66
#